data_AF-A0A7S3I1C4-F1
#
_entry.id   AF-A0A7S3I1C4-F1
#
_cell.length_a   1.000
_cell.length_b   1.000
_cell.length_c   1.000
_cell.angle_alpha   90.00
_cell.angle_beta   90.00
_cell.angle_gamma   90.00
#
_symmetry.space_group_name_H-M   'P 1'
#
loop_
_entity.id
_entity.type
_entity.pdbx_description
1 polymer ?
#
loop_
_entity_poly.entity_id
_entity_poly.type
_entity_poly.pdbx_seq_one_letter_code
_entity_poly.pdbx_strand_id
1 'polypeptide(L)'
;MFWCQPSSWQFSMLEAPKMQLAPILEQFQTMFTGESERQIVDRQGYSDQLRLREGSFDASVLPANGVTELERLSYVIYQIERQCQIVPVGSWRKNTLGYVQPNEAFRGFRRHQLCSP
;
A
#
# COMPACT_ATOMS: atom_id res chain seq x y z
N MET A 1 -7.55 2.84 -7.03
CA MET A 1 -6.51 3.51 -7.84
C MET A 1 -6.09 4.75 -7.10
N PHE A 2 -4.79 4.92 -6.85
CA PHE A 2 -4.25 6.02 -6.07
C PHE A 2 -3.47 6.99 -6.96
N TRP A 3 -3.39 8.24 -6.52
CA TRP A 3 -2.63 9.30 -7.17
C TRP A 3 -1.68 9.89 -6.13
N CYS A 4 -0.46 10.25 -6.54
CA CYS A 4 0.53 10.85 -5.67
C CYS A 4 1.04 12.18 -6.25
N GLN A 5 1.39 13.10 -5.36
CA GLN A 5 1.85 14.45 -5.72
C GLN A 5 2.90 14.88 -4.68
N PRO A 6 4.13 15.24 -5.10
CA PRO A 6 5.16 15.71 -4.17
C PRO A 6 5.04 17.20 -3.80
N SER A 7 4.70 18.08 -4.77
CA SER A 7 4.54 19.54 -4.54
C SER A 7 4.10 20.32 -5.78
N SER A 8 4.42 19.85 -6.99
CA SER A 8 3.91 20.42 -8.24
C SER A 8 2.42 20.12 -8.38
N TRP A 9 1.63 21.00 -9.00
CA TRP A 9 0.20 20.76 -9.29
C TRP A 9 -0.02 19.67 -10.37
N GLN A 10 0.90 18.72 -10.49
CA GLN A 10 0.89 17.61 -11.42
C GLN A 10 0.69 16.32 -10.62
N PHE A 11 -0.43 15.65 -10.88
CA PHE A 11 -0.75 14.37 -10.30
C PHE A 11 -0.14 13.26 -11.14
N SER A 12 0.62 12.38 -10.50
CA SER A 12 1.08 11.14 -11.13
C SER A 12 0.23 9.99 -10.61
N MET A 13 -0.15 9.10 -11.53
CA MET A 13 -0.86 7.88 -11.17
C MET A 13 0.10 6.95 -10.43
N LEU A 14 -0.33 6.44 -9.28
CA LEU A 14 0.44 5.44 -8.55
C LEU A 14 0.10 4.06 -9.11
N GLU A 15 1.10 3.36 -9.62
CA GLU A 15 0.95 2.02 -10.16
C GLU A 15 0.54 1.01 -9.07
N ALA A 16 -0.05 -0.10 -9.49
CA ALA A 16 -0.38 -1.19 -8.59
C ALA A 16 0.88 -1.73 -7.88
N PRO A 17 0.76 -2.14 -6.61
CA PRO A 17 1.90 -2.66 -5.86
C PRO A 17 2.44 -3.93 -6.51
N LYS A 18 3.77 -3.99 -6.69
CA LYS A 18 4.45 -5.18 -7.17
C LYS A 18 4.61 -6.18 -6.03
N MET A 19 3.61 -7.04 -5.85
CA MET A 19 3.56 -7.99 -4.71
C MET A 19 4.74 -8.96 -4.67
N GLN A 20 5.40 -9.22 -5.80
CA GLN A 20 6.65 -9.99 -5.85
C GLN A 20 7.80 -9.36 -5.04
N LEU A 21 7.75 -8.05 -4.81
CA LEU A 21 8.73 -7.31 -4.00
C LEU A 21 8.33 -7.24 -2.52
N ALA A 22 7.16 -7.76 -2.12
CA ALA A 22 6.68 -7.69 -0.74
C ALA A 22 7.71 -8.18 0.31
N PRO A 23 8.43 -9.30 0.09
CA PRO A 23 9.42 -9.77 1.08
C PRO A 23 10.55 -8.78 1.34
N ILE A 24 10.89 -7.95 0.34
CA ILE A 24 11.90 -6.89 0.45
C ILE A 24 11.28 -5.67 1.14
N LEU A 25 10.11 -5.24 0.66
CA LEU A 25 9.46 -4.00 1.10
C LEU A 25 8.97 -4.06 2.56
N GLU A 26 8.60 -5.23 3.07
CA GLU A 26 8.22 -5.44 4.48
C GLU A 26 9.38 -5.22 5.46
N GLN A 27 10.62 -5.31 5.01
CA GLN A 27 11.79 -5.12 5.86
C GLN A 27 12.14 -3.65 6.07
N PHE A 28 11.57 -2.73 5.29
CA PHE A 28 11.84 -1.30 5.41
C PHE A 28 11.10 -0.68 6.60
N GLN A 29 11.86 -0.32 7.64
CA GLN A 29 11.37 0.38 8.83
C GLN A 29 11.81 1.85 8.89
N THR A 30 12.32 2.39 7.79
CA THR A 30 12.80 3.78 7.67
C THR A 30 11.68 4.73 7.26
N MET A 31 11.85 6.03 7.48
CA MET A 31 10.91 7.02 6.92
C MET A 31 11.06 7.13 5.40
N PHE A 32 10.02 7.61 4.73
CA PHE A 32 10.12 8.06 3.33
C PHE A 32 10.96 9.34 3.26
N THR A 33 11.77 9.45 2.22
CA THR A 33 12.64 10.59 1.96
C THR A 33 11.92 11.66 1.15
N GLY A 34 10.87 11.28 0.42
CA GLY A 34 10.09 12.15 -0.45
C GLY A 34 10.60 12.19 -1.90
N GLU A 35 11.68 11.47 -2.21
CA GLU A 35 12.25 11.34 -3.55
C GLU A 35 11.72 10.07 -4.23
N SER A 36 10.69 10.19 -5.09
CA SER A 36 10.01 9.02 -5.69
C SER A 36 10.93 8.13 -6.53
N GLU A 37 11.90 8.72 -7.23
CA GLU A 37 12.85 8.01 -8.10
C GLU A 37 14.05 7.45 -7.35
N ARG A 38 14.18 7.74 -6.05
CA ARG A 38 15.29 7.25 -5.25
C ARG A 38 15.30 5.73 -5.23
N GLN A 39 16.42 5.15 -5.64
CA GLN A 39 16.66 3.72 -5.56
C GLN A 39 16.90 3.33 -4.11
N ILE A 40 16.10 2.38 -3.61
CA ILE A 40 16.18 1.89 -2.23
C ILE A 40 16.82 0.51 -2.15
N VAL A 41 16.77 -0.27 -3.25
CA VAL A 41 17.50 -1.53 -3.42
C VAL A 41 18.02 -1.55 -4.85
N ASP A 42 19.30 -1.87 -5.03
CA ASP A 42 19.87 -2.00 -6.36
C ASP A 42 19.52 -3.35 -7.01
N ARG A 43 19.93 -3.53 -8.28
CA ARG A 43 19.71 -4.77 -9.03
C ARG A 43 20.50 -5.98 -8.47
N GLN A 44 21.49 -5.74 -7.62
CA GLN A 44 22.25 -6.77 -6.91
C GLN A 44 21.62 -7.14 -5.55
N GLY A 45 20.56 -6.44 -5.14
CA GLY A 45 19.94 -6.64 -3.84
C GLY A 45 20.66 -5.93 -2.69
N TYR A 46 21.56 -4.99 -2.99
CA TYR A 46 22.18 -4.14 -1.99
C TYR A 46 21.29 -2.92 -1.71
N SER A 47 21.24 -2.52 -0.44
CA SER A 47 20.54 -1.32 0.02
C SER A 47 21.43 -0.56 0.98
N ASP A 48 21.48 0.76 0.82
CA ASP A 48 22.14 1.69 1.74
C ASP A 48 21.34 1.87 3.04
N GLN A 49 20.04 1.57 3.02
CA GLN A 49 19.12 1.81 4.14
C GLN A 49 18.93 0.60 5.05
N LEU A 50 19.08 -0.62 4.53
CA LEU A 50 18.98 -1.82 5.35
C LEU A 50 19.81 -2.98 4.82
N ARG A 51 20.14 -3.90 5.73
CA ARG A 51 20.67 -5.21 5.38
C ARG A 51 19.50 -6.17 5.17
N LEU A 52 19.25 -6.54 3.91
CA LEU A 52 18.24 -7.55 3.60
C LEU A 52 18.61 -8.89 4.25
N ARG A 53 17.61 -9.59 4.79
CA ARG A 53 17.80 -10.92 5.35
C ARG A 53 18.22 -11.90 4.26
N GLU A 54 19.23 -12.72 4.54
CA GLU A 54 19.67 -13.75 3.59
C GLU A 54 18.52 -14.71 3.26
N GLY A 55 18.33 -14.99 1.96
CA GLY A 55 17.25 -15.85 1.47
C GLY A 55 15.85 -15.25 1.54
N SER A 56 15.68 -13.97 1.90
CA SER A 56 14.35 -13.37 2.00
C SER A 56 13.73 -12.99 0.67
N PHE A 57 14.49 -12.99 -0.43
CA PHE A 57 14.01 -12.66 -1.76
C PHE A 57 14.79 -13.44 -2.82
N ASP A 58 14.17 -13.64 -3.97
CA ASP A 58 14.85 -14.15 -5.16
C ASP A 58 15.41 -12.97 -5.96
N ALA A 59 16.71 -12.99 -6.26
CA ALA A 59 17.33 -11.95 -7.08
C ALA A 59 16.69 -11.82 -8.47
N SER A 60 16.03 -12.87 -8.97
CA SER A 60 15.30 -12.85 -10.24
C SER A 60 14.10 -11.89 -10.24
N VAL A 61 13.54 -11.55 -9.08
CA VAL A 61 12.38 -10.65 -8.97
C VAL A 61 12.76 -9.17 -8.97
N LEU A 62 14.05 -8.86 -8.83
CA LEU A 62 14.53 -7.47 -8.83
C LEU A 62 14.43 -6.85 -10.22
N PRO A 63 13.87 -5.64 -10.36
CA PRO A 63 13.88 -4.93 -11.62
C PRO A 63 15.31 -4.59 -12.05
N ALA A 64 15.57 -4.50 -13.36
CA ALA A 64 16.88 -4.13 -13.90
C ALA A 64 17.37 -2.75 -13.40
N ASN A 65 16.43 -1.84 -13.13
CA ASN A 65 16.69 -0.50 -12.59
C ASN A 65 16.72 -0.47 -11.05
N GLY A 66 16.62 -1.63 -10.40
CA GLY A 66 16.42 -1.76 -8.96
C GLY A 66 15.03 -1.35 -8.50
N VAL A 67 14.85 -1.34 -7.18
CA VAL A 67 13.60 -0.99 -6.51
C VAL A 67 13.64 0.47 -6.09
N THR A 68 12.57 1.20 -6.37
CA THR A 68 12.45 2.63 -6.05
C THR A 68 11.55 2.90 -4.86
N GLU A 69 11.67 4.10 -4.30
CA GLU A 69 10.82 4.57 -3.21
C GLU A 69 9.33 4.66 -3.62
N LEU A 70 9.04 4.93 -4.91
CA LEU A 70 7.68 4.91 -5.44
C LEU A 70 7.03 3.52 -5.36
N GLU A 71 7.78 2.45 -5.63
CA GLU A 71 7.29 1.07 -5.51
C GLU A 71 7.03 0.70 -4.04
N ARG A 72 7.88 1.20 -3.13
CA ARG A 72 7.63 1.09 -1.70
C ARG A 72 6.37 1.83 -1.29
N LEU A 73 6.14 3.03 -1.82
CA LEU A 73 4.95 3.83 -1.52
C LEU A 73 3.66 3.10 -1.94
N SER A 74 3.63 2.53 -3.15
CA SER A 74 2.46 1.77 -3.63
C SER A 74 2.18 0.54 -2.76
N TYR A 75 3.22 -0.17 -2.34
CA TYR A 75 3.09 -1.30 -1.43
C TYR A 75 2.57 -0.90 -0.04
N VAL A 76 3.11 0.17 0.55
CA VAL A 76 2.68 0.64 1.88
C VAL A 76 1.22 1.10 1.85
N ILE A 77 0.81 1.87 0.84
CA ILE A 77 -0.59 2.30 0.68
C ILE A 77 -1.52 1.10 0.56
N TYR A 78 -1.12 0.08 -0.21
CA TYR A 78 -1.89 -1.16 -0.33
C TYR A 78 -2.06 -1.88 1.01
N GLN A 79 -1.01 -1.96 1.83
CA GLN A 79 -1.09 -2.57 3.15
C GLN A 79 -2.02 -1.77 4.08
N ILE A 80 -1.92 -0.44 4.08
CA ILE A 80 -2.80 0.43 4.87
C ILE A 80 -4.26 0.26 4.42
N GLU A 81 -4.53 0.23 3.12
CA GLU A 81 -5.88 0.02 2.60
C GLU A 81 -6.44 -1.34 3.06
N ARG A 82 -5.65 -2.41 3.00
CA ARG A 82 -6.09 -3.74 3.42
C ARG A 82 -6.30 -3.90 4.92
N GLN A 83 -5.50 -3.21 5.74
CA GLN A 83 -5.50 -3.40 7.19
C GLN A 83 -6.36 -2.38 7.93
N CYS A 84 -6.48 -1.16 7.41
CA CYS A 84 -7.03 -0.01 8.11
C CYS A 84 -8.29 0.56 7.44
N GLN A 85 -8.85 -0.08 6.42
CA GLN A 85 -10.13 0.36 5.87
C GLN A 85 -11.26 0.03 6.86
N ILE A 86 -11.86 1.07 7.42
CA ILE A 86 -12.95 0.96 8.37
C ILE A 86 -14.22 1.51 7.74
N VAL A 87 -15.31 0.74 7.84
CA VAL A 87 -16.65 1.16 7.46
C VAL A 87 -17.64 0.78 8.56
N PRO A 88 -18.70 1.57 8.80
CA PRO A 88 -19.73 1.21 9.76
C PRO A 88 -20.37 -0.15 9.40
N VAL A 89 -20.51 -1.05 10.38
CA VAL A 89 -21.17 -2.34 10.15
C VAL A 89 -22.60 -2.12 9.65
N GLY A 90 -22.96 -2.78 8.53
CA GLY A 90 -24.27 -2.63 7.90
C GLY A 90 -24.44 -1.41 6.98
N SER A 91 -23.40 -0.57 6.82
CA SER A 91 -23.42 0.53 5.83
C SER A 91 -23.29 0.04 4.38
N TRP A 92 -22.83 -1.20 4.18
CA TRP A 92 -22.72 -1.87 2.88
C TRP A 92 -23.55 -3.15 2.87
N ARG A 93 -24.05 -3.52 1.69
CA ARG A 93 -24.76 -4.79 1.46
C ARG A 93 -24.23 -5.47 0.20
N LYS A 94 -24.27 -6.80 0.18
CA LYS A 94 -23.98 -7.61 -1.01
C LYS A 94 -25.29 -7.88 -1.75
N ASN A 95 -25.35 -7.60 -3.05
CA ASN A 95 -26.52 -7.95 -3.85
C ASN A 95 -26.50 -9.44 -4.25
N THR A 96 -27.57 -9.92 -4.88
CA THR A 96 -27.70 -11.32 -5.33
C THR A 96 -26.64 -11.74 -6.36
N LEU A 97 -26.10 -10.77 -7.10
CA LEU A 97 -24.99 -10.97 -8.05
C LEU A 97 -23.61 -10.91 -7.39
N GLY A 98 -23.56 -10.66 -6.08
CA GLY A 98 -22.33 -10.61 -5.31
C GLY A 98 -21.59 -9.28 -5.30
N TYR A 99 -22.12 -8.24 -5.95
CA TYR A 99 -21.55 -6.89 -5.89
C TYR A 99 -21.82 -6.23 -4.54
N VAL A 100 -20.82 -5.51 -4.04
CA VAL A 100 -20.90 -4.71 -2.81
C VAL A 100 -21.42 -3.33 -3.17
N GLN A 101 -22.51 -2.91 -2.54
CA GLN A 101 -23.16 -1.62 -2.78
C GLN A 101 -23.56 -0.94 -1.46
N PRO A 102 -23.67 0.39 -1.42
CA PRO A 102 -24.15 1.10 -0.24
C PRO A 102 -25.52 0.57 0.19
N ASN A 103 -25.73 0.46 1.49
CA ASN A 103 -27.02 0.08 2.06
C ASN A 103 -27.88 1.33 2.26
N GLU A 104 -28.82 1.56 1.35
CA GLU A 104 -29.76 2.71 1.41
C GLU A 104 -30.66 2.72 2.66
N ALA A 105 -30.83 1.57 3.32
CA ALA A 105 -31.57 1.45 4.57
C ALA A 105 -30.73 1.83 5.80
N PHE A 106 -29.41 1.99 5.66
CA PHE A 106 -28.54 2.40 6.75
C PHE A 106 -28.84 3.86 7.15
N ARG A 107 -29.03 4.09 8.46
CA ARG A 107 -29.38 5.40 9.04
C ARG A 107 -28.31 5.93 10.00
N GLY A 108 -27.13 5.32 10.00
CA GLY A 108 -26.04 5.66 10.93
C GLY A 108 -26.17 4.98 12.28
N PHE A 109 -25.15 5.21 13.13
CA PHE A 109 -25.09 4.71 14.50
C PHE A 109 -25.41 5.81 15.51
N ARG A 110 -25.95 5.41 16.65
CA ARG A 110 -26.01 6.25 17.85
C ARG A 110 -24.65 6.25 18.55
N ARG A 111 -24.37 7.29 19.34
CA ARG A 111 -23.05 7.51 19.97
C ARG A 111 -22.53 6.31 20.77
N HIS A 112 -23.39 5.60 21.49
CA HIS A 112 -23.00 4.42 22.28
C HIS A 112 -22.66 3.18 21.43
N GLN A 113 -23.05 3.15 20.15
CA GLN A 113 -22.81 2.02 19.25
C GLN A 113 -21.46 2.13 18.53
N LEU A 114 -20.87 3.33 18.47
CA LEU A 114 -19.60 3.60 17.78
C LEU A 114 -18.38 2.99 18.49
N CYS A 115 -18.45 2.77 19.80
CA CYS A 115 -17.33 2.28 20.62
C CYS A 115 -17.56 0.85 21.14
N SER A 116 -18.31 0.04 20.40
CA SER A 116 -18.50 -1.38 20.77
C SER A 116 -17.19 -2.13 20.55
N PRO A 117 -16.69 -2.94 21.52
CA PRO A 117 -15.45 -3.69 21.39
C PRO A 117 -15.51 -4.76 20.29
#